data_AF-A0A8J3BPW7-F1
#
_entry.id   AF-A0A8J3BPW7-F1
#
_cell.length_a   1.000
_cell.length_b   1.000
_cell.length_c   1.000
_cell.angle_alpha   90.00
_cell.angle_beta   90.00
_cell.angle_gamma   90.00
#
_symmetry.space_group_name_H-M   'P 1'
#
loop_
_entity.id
_entity.type
_entity.pdbx_description
1 polymer ?
#
loop_
_entity_poly.entity_id
_entity_poly.type
_entity_poly.pdbx_seq_one_letter_code
_entity_poly.pdbx_strand_id
1 'polypeptide(L)'
;MTGRRWRRPPRTCPPWCPQDHRCTARHGYPSGEHRSAPIIWHTRYGAIHVAAVAPLTGSPRIEVTTVIRLDPDRYRQAARALVPTLDTAVRTVLAAASSTGAGKE
;
A
#
# COMPACT_ATOMS: atom_id res chain seq x y z
N MET A 1 -19.71 -33.67 -13.21
CA MET A 1 -19.64 -32.64 -12.15
C MET A 1 -18.19 -32.34 -11.83
N THR A 2 -17.61 -31.29 -12.42
CA THR A 2 -16.23 -30.86 -12.12
C THR A 2 -16.23 -29.86 -10.97
N GLY A 3 -16.41 -30.35 -9.76
CA GLY A 3 -16.17 -29.54 -8.56
C GLY A 3 -14.67 -29.25 -8.47
N ARG A 4 -14.23 -28.05 -8.90
CA ARG A 4 -12.87 -27.59 -8.62
C ARG A 4 -12.68 -27.63 -7.11
N ARG A 5 -11.86 -28.57 -6.61
CA ARG A 5 -11.46 -28.61 -5.19
C ARG A 5 -10.82 -27.28 -4.86
N TRP A 6 -11.51 -26.45 -4.09
CA TRP A 6 -10.92 -25.24 -3.53
C TRP A 6 -9.76 -25.68 -2.63
N ARG A 7 -8.54 -25.41 -3.07
CA ARG A 7 -7.34 -25.60 -2.24
C ARG A 7 -7.11 -24.31 -1.48
N ARG A 8 -7.06 -24.42 -0.15
CA ARG A 8 -6.69 -23.29 0.71
C ARG A 8 -5.28 -22.80 0.32
N PRO A 9 -5.09 -21.50 0.04
CA PRO A 9 -3.77 -20.98 -0.26
C PRO A 9 -2.77 -21.24 0.88
N PRO A 10 -1.47 -21.40 0.57
CA PRO A 10 -0.44 -21.52 1.59
C PRO A 10 -0.47 -20.29 2.51
N ARG A 11 -0.37 -20.53 3.82
CA ARG A 11 -0.39 -19.48 4.86
C ARG A 11 0.98 -18.88 5.16
N THR A 12 1.99 -19.21 4.34
CA THR A 12 3.36 -18.79 4.56
C THR A 12 3.48 -17.30 4.36
N CYS A 13 3.85 -16.58 5.42
CA CYS A 13 4.11 -15.15 5.35
C CYS A 13 5.58 -14.91 4.98
N PRO A 14 5.86 -13.92 4.10
CA PRO A 14 7.23 -13.52 3.81
C PRO A 14 7.89 -12.87 5.04
N PRO A 15 9.24 -12.82 5.11
CA PRO A 15 9.95 -12.33 6.30
C PRO A 15 9.63 -10.89 6.71
N TRP A 16 9.25 -10.04 5.75
CA TRP A 16 8.88 -8.65 5.99
C TRP A 16 7.44 -8.48 6.52
N CYS A 17 6.63 -9.54 6.51
CA CYS A 17 5.26 -9.52 7.00
C CYS A 17 5.27 -9.80 8.52
N PRO A 18 4.73 -8.89 9.37
CA PRO A 18 4.72 -9.05 10.83
C PRO A 18 3.70 -10.09 11.30
N GLN A 19 2.94 -10.69 10.38
CA GLN A 19 1.95 -11.74 10.66
C GLN A 19 0.87 -11.30 11.66
N ASP A 20 0.57 -10.00 11.73
CA ASP A 20 -0.45 -9.46 12.63
C ASP A 20 -1.86 -9.50 12.01
N HIS A 21 -2.81 -8.77 12.58
CA HIS A 21 -4.19 -8.70 12.10
C HIS A 21 -4.35 -8.04 10.73
N ARG A 22 -3.33 -7.34 10.22
CA ARG A 22 -3.34 -6.68 8.91
C ARG A 22 -2.96 -7.63 7.79
N CYS A 23 -2.29 -8.74 8.10
CA CYS A 23 -2.03 -9.80 7.15
C CYS A 23 -3.30 -10.66 6.97
N THR A 24 -4.13 -10.38 5.97
CA THR A 24 -5.32 -11.19 5.72
C THR A 24 -4.97 -12.54 5.08
N ALA A 25 -3.82 -12.63 4.40
CA ALA A 25 -3.29 -13.85 3.80
C ALA A 25 -3.07 -14.99 4.82
N ARG A 26 -2.66 -14.68 6.06
CA ARG A 26 -2.47 -15.70 7.11
C ARG A 26 -3.72 -16.50 7.44
N HIS A 27 -4.90 -15.92 7.20
CA HIS A 27 -6.19 -16.56 7.47
C HIS A 27 -6.61 -17.53 6.34
N GLY A 28 -5.90 -17.51 5.21
CA GLY A 28 -6.14 -18.38 4.07
C GLY A 28 -7.30 -17.93 3.19
N TYR A 29 -7.60 -16.62 3.17
CA TYR A 29 -8.54 -16.03 2.22
C TYR A 29 -7.93 -16.01 0.81
N PRO A 30 -8.69 -16.32 -0.26
CA PRO A 30 -8.18 -16.28 -1.64
C PRO A 30 -7.70 -14.90 -2.07
N SER A 31 -8.36 -13.85 -1.58
CA SER A 31 -8.00 -12.44 -1.77
C SER A 31 -7.09 -11.92 -0.65
N GLY A 32 -6.45 -12.81 0.09
CA GLY A 32 -5.58 -12.45 1.18
C GLY A 32 -4.39 -11.60 0.72
N GLU A 33 -3.95 -10.70 1.58
CA GLU A 33 -2.80 -9.84 1.37
C GLU A 33 -1.82 -9.97 2.53
N HIS A 34 -0.54 -10.05 2.21
CA HIS A 34 0.54 -9.77 3.14
C HIS A 34 0.73 -8.26 3.22
N ARG A 35 0.95 -7.75 4.43
CA ARG A 35 1.21 -6.33 4.68
C ARG A 35 2.45 -6.18 5.54
N SER A 36 3.31 -5.22 5.25
CA SER A 36 4.41 -4.87 6.15
C SER A 36 3.89 -4.12 7.38
N ALA A 37 4.73 -3.98 8.40
CA ALA A 37 4.52 -2.91 9.36
C ALA A 37 4.59 -1.56 8.62
N PRO A 38 3.68 -0.60 8.90
CA PRO A 38 3.70 0.69 8.25
C PRO A 38 4.84 1.53 8.80
N ILE A 39 5.53 2.22 7.91
CA ILE A 39 6.36 3.36 8.26
C ILE A 39 5.41 4.54 8.49
N ILE A 40 5.48 5.16 9.66
CA ILE A 40 4.63 6.29 10.03
C ILE A 40 5.51 7.53 10.14
N TRP A 41 5.21 8.54 9.33
CA TRP A 41 5.86 9.84 9.38
C TRP A 41 4.90 10.90 9.88
N HIS A 42 5.19 11.47 11.05
CA HIS A 42 4.38 12.54 11.63
C HIS A 42 4.76 13.89 11.02
N THR A 43 3.75 14.69 10.70
CA THR A 43 3.92 16.02 10.12
C THR A 43 3.14 17.04 10.93
N ARG A 44 3.42 18.34 10.71
CA ARG A 44 2.64 19.42 11.32
C ARG A 44 1.14 19.35 10.98
N TYR A 45 0.78 18.71 9.87
CA TYR A 45 -0.59 18.64 9.37
C TYR A 45 -1.26 17.29 9.62
N GLY A 46 -0.56 16.30 10.18
CA GLY A 46 -1.09 14.97 10.45
C GLY A 46 -0.03 13.88 10.35
N ALA A 47 -0.30 12.84 9.55
CA ALA A 47 0.60 11.71 9.40
C ALA A 47 0.55 11.10 7.99
N ILE A 48 1.67 10.55 7.54
CA ILE A 48 1.80 9.77 6.32
C ILE A 48 2.18 8.34 6.72
N HIS A 49 1.43 7.38 6.21
CA HIS A 49 1.60 5.96 6.46
C HIS A 49 1.98 5.28 5.15
N VAL A 50 3.08 4.53 5.16
CA VAL A 50 3.56 3.79 4.00
C VAL A 50 3.68 2.32 4.37
N ALA A 51 3.01 1.44 3.64
CA ALA A 51 3.10 0.00 3.85
C ALA A 51 3.27 -0.73 2.51
N ALA A 52 4.11 -1.75 2.50
CA ALA A 52 4.16 -2.69 1.39
C ALA A 52 3.00 -3.68 1.51
N VAL A 53 2.31 -3.91 0.40
CA VAL A 53 1.20 -4.86 0.31
C VAL A 53 1.47 -5.81 -0.84
N ALA A 54 1.54 -7.12 -0.53
CA ALA A 54 1.65 -8.15 -1.55
C ALA A 54 0.39 -9.02 -1.50
N PRO A 55 -0.44 -9.02 -2.55
CA PRO A 55 -1.53 -9.98 -2.64
C PRO A 55 -0.97 -11.40 -2.77
N LEU A 56 -1.77 -12.41 -2.42
CA LEU A 56 -1.40 -13.82 -2.68
C LEU A 56 -1.21 -14.10 -4.18
N THR A 57 -1.87 -13.33 -5.04
CA THR A 57 -1.75 -13.38 -6.50
C THR A 57 -1.71 -11.98 -7.09
N GLY A 58 -0.77 -11.72 -8.01
CA GLY A 58 -0.60 -10.42 -8.66
C GLY A 58 0.63 -9.67 -8.17
N SER A 59 0.72 -8.39 -8.55
CA SER A 59 1.91 -7.58 -8.27
C SER A 59 1.85 -6.95 -6.87
N PRO A 60 2.99 -6.91 -6.15
CA PRO A 60 3.09 -6.13 -4.92
C PRO A 60 2.90 -4.64 -5.22
N ARG A 61 2.43 -3.91 -4.23
CA ARG A 61 2.22 -2.46 -4.29
C ARG A 61 2.65 -1.80 -3.00
N ILE A 62 2.86 -0.49 -3.06
CA ILE A 62 2.97 0.34 -1.86
C ILE A 62 1.63 1.03 -1.66
N GLU A 63 1.08 0.92 -0.45
CA GLU A 63 -0.04 1.73 -0.01
C GLU A 63 0.50 2.95 0.73
N VAL A 64 0.12 4.13 0.25
CA VAL A 64 0.38 5.41 0.90
C VAL A 64 -0.95 5.96 1.40
N THR A 65 -1.10 6.08 2.71
CA THR A 65 -2.28 6.66 3.34
C THR A 65 -1.87 7.93 4.07
N THR A 66 -2.52 9.04 3.76
CA THR A 66 -2.24 10.32 4.41
C THR A 66 -3.44 10.77 5.21
N VAL A 67 -3.21 11.07 6.48
CA VAL A 67 -4.22 11.63 7.39
C VAL A 67 -3.88 13.10 7.58
N ILE A 68 -4.79 13.98 7.18
CA ILE A 68 -4.61 15.44 7.26
C ILE A 68 -5.72 16.03 8.10
N ARG A 69 -5.36 16.90 9.04
CA ARG A 69 -6.33 17.69 9.81
C ARG A 69 -6.76 18.88 8.96
N LEU A 70 -8.04 18.94 8.63
CA LEU A 70 -8.62 20.00 7.81
C LEU A 70 -9.76 20.68 8.57
N ASP A 71 -9.97 21.94 8.25
CA ASP A 71 -11.15 22.68 8.68
C ASP A 71 -12.42 22.03 8.08
N PRO A 72 -13.46 21.73 8.90
CA PRO A 72 -14.69 21.08 8.44
C PRO A 72 -15.40 21.82 7.30
N ASP A 73 -15.29 23.15 7.24
CA ASP A 73 -16.00 23.94 6.23
C ASP A 73 -15.25 23.94 4.88
N ARG A 74 -13.96 23.56 4.88
CA ARG A 74 -13.08 23.59 3.70
C ARG A 74 -12.59 22.21 3.26
N TYR A 75 -12.95 21.14 3.96
CA TYR A 75 -12.38 19.80 3.70
C TYR A 75 -12.60 19.33 2.26
N ARG A 76 -13.77 19.60 1.65
CA ARG A 76 -14.09 19.16 0.28
C ARG A 76 -13.22 19.86 -0.76
N GLN A 77 -13.01 21.17 -0.61
CA GLN A 77 -12.19 21.95 -1.53
C GLN A 77 -10.72 21.55 -1.40
N ALA A 78 -10.22 21.42 -0.16
CA ALA A 78 -8.87 20.93 0.11
C ALA A 78 -8.65 19.51 -0.46
N ALA A 79 -9.59 18.58 -0.27
CA ALA A 79 -9.51 17.24 -0.82
C ALA A 79 -9.41 17.24 -2.36
N ARG A 80 -10.22 18.06 -3.03
CA ARG A 80 -10.16 18.20 -4.50
C ARG A 80 -8.82 18.76 -4.98
N ALA A 81 -8.28 19.75 -4.28
CA ALA A 81 -6.98 20.33 -4.62
C ALA A 81 -5.81 19.37 -4.39
N LEU A 82 -5.91 18.47 -3.41
CA LEU A 82 -4.85 17.51 -3.08
C LEU A 82 -4.64 16.43 -4.14
N VAL A 83 -5.71 15.96 -4.80
CA VAL A 83 -5.63 14.85 -5.78
C VAL A 83 -4.58 15.10 -6.89
N PRO A 84 -4.62 16.21 -7.66
CA PRO A 84 -3.63 16.43 -8.72
C PRO A 84 -2.21 16.64 -8.17
N THR A 85 -2.07 17.24 -6.99
CA THR A 85 -0.76 17.42 -6.34
C THR A 85 -0.14 16.09 -5.95
N LEU A 86 -0.94 15.18 -5.37
CA LEU A 86 -0.49 13.84 -5.02
C LEU A 86 -0.14 13.01 -6.25
N ASP A 87 -0.95 13.06 -7.32
CA ASP A 87 -0.63 12.37 -8.58
C ASP A 87 0.70 12.85 -9.15
N THR A 88 0.94 14.16 -9.17
CA THR A 88 2.20 14.75 -9.63
C THR A 88 3.38 14.26 -8.79
N ALA A 89 3.27 14.30 -7.46
CA ALA A 89 4.33 13.84 -6.57
C ALA A 89 4.65 12.35 -6.78
N VAL A 90 3.61 11.51 -6.93
CA VAL A 90 3.78 10.07 -7.20
C VAL A 90 4.50 9.85 -8.53
N ARG A 91 4.08 10.53 -9.61
CA ARG A 91 4.75 10.44 -10.91
C ARG A 91 6.22 10.84 -10.85
N THR A 92 6.55 11.91 -10.13
CA THR A 92 7.94 12.35 -9.94
C THR A 92 8.78 11.29 -9.23
N VAL A 93 8.25 10.70 -8.16
CA VAL A 93 8.96 9.63 -7.43
C VAL A 93 9.15 8.39 -8.31
N LEU A 94 8.12 7.98 -9.06
CA LEU A 94 8.21 6.83 -9.96
C LEU A 94 9.24 7.06 -11.07
N ALA A 95 9.24 8.25 -11.68
CA ALA A 95 10.23 8.60 -12.70
C ALA A 95 11.67 8.56 -12.16
N ALA A 96 11.90 9.07 -10.95
CA ALA A 96 13.21 9.05 -10.30
C ALA A 96 13.65 7.61 -9.91
N ALA A 97 12.72 6.77 -9.50
CA ALA A 97 13.00 5.36 -9.19
C ALA A 97 13.39 4.57 -10.46
N SER A 98 12.74 4.87 -11.59
CA SER A 98 13.05 4.23 -12.88
C SER A 98 14.38 4.71 -13.48
N SER A 99 14.80 5.95 -13.26
CA SER A 99 16.08 6.47 -13.78
C SER A 99 17.30 5.96 -13.01
N THR A 100 17.13 5.59 -11.74
CA THR A 100 18.22 5.10 -10.88
C THR A 100 18.68 3.68 -11.25
N GLY A 101 17.87 2.92 -12.00
CA GLY A 101 18.19 1.56 -12.45
C GLY A 101 18.96 1.46 -13.78
N ALA A 102 19.18 2.57 -14.50
CA ALA A 102 19.79 2.58 -15.83
C ALA A 102 21.32 2.81 -15.83
N GLY A 103 21.96 2.78 -14.66
CA GLY A 103 23.38 3.09 -14.48
C GLY A 103 24.12 2.02 -13.70
N LYS A 104 24.21 0.81 -14.24
CA LYS A 104 25.28 -0.18 -13.96
C LYS A 104 25.12 -1.40 -14.85
N GLU A 105 25.70 -1.33 -16.04
CA GLU A 105 26.32 -2.46 -16.76
C GLU A 105 27.64 -1.97 -17.34
#